data_AF-A0A1Q3Y620-F1
#
_entry.id   AF-A0A1Q3Y620-F1
#
_cell.length_a   1.000
_cell.length_b   1.000
_cell.length_c   1.000
_cell.angle_alpha   90.00
_cell.angle_beta   90.00
_cell.angle_gamma   90.00
#
_symmetry.space_group_name_H-M   'P 1'
#
loop_
_entity.id
_entity.type
_entity.pdbx_description
1 polymer ?
#
loop_
_entity_poly.entity_id
_entity_poly.type
_entity_poly.pdbx_seq_one_letter_code
_entity_poly.pdbx_strand_id
1 'polypeptide(L)' 'MAKSRAATPPKDYESALAELEAIVGEMESGQLPLEASLTAYKRGAELLQYCRQQLADAEQQVKILENGALQPFKTEDTDD' A
#
# COMPACT_ATOMS: atom_id res chain seq x y z
N MET A 1 -9.42 -9.42 30.03
CA MET A 1 -8.21 -8.62 29.72
C MET A 1 -8.17 -8.41 28.21
N ALA A 2 -8.72 -7.31 27.70
CA ALA A 2 -8.68 -7.00 26.27
C ALA A 2 -7.34 -6.31 25.98
N LYS A 3 -6.42 -7.03 25.35
CA LYS A 3 -5.09 -6.48 25.02
C LYS A 3 -5.25 -5.54 23.84
N SER A 4 -5.16 -4.24 24.10
CA SER A 4 -5.07 -3.20 23.07
C SER A 4 -3.89 -3.53 22.14
N ARG A 5 -4.19 -4.14 20.99
CA ARG A 5 -3.25 -4.18 19.87
C ARG A 5 -3.21 -2.77 19.30
N ALA A 6 -2.34 -1.93 19.84
CA ALA A 6 -1.89 -0.75 19.10
C ALA A 6 -1.30 -1.28 17.79
N ALA A 7 -1.92 -0.89 16.67
CA ALA A 7 -1.71 -1.54 15.40
C ALA A 7 -0.32 -1.17 14.88
N THR A 8 0.60 -2.13 14.93
CA THR A 8 1.95 -1.95 14.39
C THR A 8 1.83 -1.72 12.88
N PRO A 9 2.56 -0.74 12.30
CA PRO A 9 2.55 -0.55 10.85
C PRO A 9 3.03 -1.83 10.14
N PRO A 10 2.44 -2.18 8.98
CA PRO A 10 2.86 -3.33 8.20
C PRO A 10 4.32 -3.21 7.79
N LYS A 11 5.02 -4.33 7.70
CA LYS A 11 6.43 -4.38 7.27
C LYS A 11 6.57 -4.19 5.76
N ASP A 12 5.63 -4.73 4.99
CA ASP A 12 5.63 -4.75 3.53
C ASP A 12 4.20 -4.81 2.98
N TYR A 13 4.08 -4.65 1.66
CA TYR A 13 2.81 -4.65 0.94
C TYR A 13 2.02 -5.94 1.14
N GLU A 14 2.68 -7.10 0.99
CA GLU A 14 2.03 -8.42 1.11
C GLU A 14 1.44 -8.62 2.51
N SER A 15 2.17 -8.22 3.55
CA SER A 15 1.68 -8.28 4.93
C SER A 15 0.46 -7.37 5.14
N ALA A 16 0.48 -6.16 4.58
CA ALA A 16 -0.63 -5.22 4.69
C ALA A 16 -1.88 -5.72 3.95
N LEU A 17 -1.70 -6.32 2.77
CA LEU A 17 -2.78 -6.88 1.98
C LEU A 17 -3.41 -8.09 2.68
N ALA A 18 -2.59 -9.03 3.18
CA ALA A 18 -3.10 -10.20 3.89
C ALA A 18 -3.87 -9.82 5.16
N GLU A 19 -3.42 -8.80 5.91
CA GLU A 19 -4.15 -8.29 7.06
C GLU A 19 -5.49 -7.64 6.64
N LEU A 20 -5.49 -6.87 5.55
CA LEU A 20 -6.70 -6.24 5.02
C LEU A 20 -7.74 -7.29 4.59
N GLU A 21 -7.32 -8.33 3.88
CA GLU A 21 -8.18 -9.45 3.47
C GLU A 21 -8.80 -10.17 4.68
N ALA A 22 -8.00 -10.41 5.72
CA ALA A 22 -8.51 -11.01 6.96
C ALA A 22 -9.58 -10.12 7.62
N ILE A 23 -9.34 -8.81 7.71
CA ILE A 23 -10.29 -7.85 8.27
C ILE A 23 -11.59 -7.83 7.46
N VAL A 24 -11.49 -7.80 6.14
CA VAL A 24 -12.67 -7.84 5.26
C VAL A 24 -13.45 -9.13 5.47
N GLY A 25 -12.78 -10.28 5.52
CA GLY A 25 -13.44 -11.56 5.81
C GLY A 25 -14.15 -11.59 7.17
N GLU A 26 -13.55 -11.01 8.20
CA GLU A 26 -14.21 -10.87 9.51
C GLU A 26 -15.44 -9.94 9.43
N MET A 27 -15.35 -8.82 8.72
CA MET A 27 -16.46 -7.88 8.51
C MET A 27 -17.63 -8.52 7.74
N GLU A 28 -17.33 -9.29 6.71
CA GLU A 28 -18.32 -9.99 5.88
C GLU A 28 -19.02 -11.13 6.62
N SER A 29 -18.39 -11.71 7.65
CA SER A 29 -19.02 -12.72 8.50
C SER A 29 -20.26 -12.19 9.24
N GLY A 30 -20.36 -10.87 9.43
CA GLY A 30 -21.46 -10.22 10.14
C GLY A 30 -21.52 -10.50 11.65
N GLN A 31 -20.52 -11.18 12.21
CA GLN A 31 -20.48 -11.58 13.63
C GLN A 31 -19.78 -10.57 14.54
N LEU A 32 -19.24 -9.48 13.97
CA LEU A 32 -18.52 -8.45 14.73
C LEU A 32 -19.51 -7.53 15.50
N PRO A 33 -19.30 -7.36 16.82
CA PRO A 33 -19.95 -6.29 17.58
C PRO A 33 -19.61 -4.92 17.01
N LEU A 34 -20.51 -3.94 17.17
CA LEU A 34 -20.35 -2.58 16.62
C LEU A 34 -18.97 -1.94 16.90
N GLU A 35 -18.49 -1.99 18.14
CA GLU A 35 -17.18 -1.45 18.52
C GLU A 35 -16.01 -2.15 17.79
N ALA A 36 -16.14 -3.46 17.58
CA ALA A 36 -15.15 -4.23 16.85
C ALA A 36 -15.20 -3.90 15.35
N SER A 37 -16.40 -3.71 14.79
CA SER A 37 -16.58 -3.27 13.39
C SER A 37 -15.99 -1.89 13.13
N LEU A 38 -16.14 -0.94 14.06
CA LEU A 38 -15.51 0.38 13.96
C LEU A 38 -13.98 0.29 14.02
N THR A 39 -13.45 -0.60 14.86
CA THR A 39 -12.01 -0.84 14.97
C THR A 39 -11.45 -1.49 13.69
N ALA A 40 -12.14 -2.52 13.20
CA ALA A 40 -11.83 -3.21 11.95
C ALA A 40 -11.83 -2.24 10.76
N TYR A 41 -12.84 -1.38 10.66
CA TYR A 41 -12.92 -0.36 9.62
C TYR A 41 -11.75 0.62 9.66
N LYS A 42 -11.41 1.16 10.84
CA LYS A 42 -10.27 2.10 11.00
C LYS A 42 -8.97 1.44 10.55
N ARG A 43 -8.71 0.22 11.02
CA ARG A 43 -7.51 -0.53 10.64
C ARG A 43 -7.49 -0.85 9.14
N GLY A 44 -8.60 -1.28 8.57
CA GLY A 44 -8.74 -1.53 7.14
C GLY A 44 -8.45 -0.27 6.31
N ALA A 45 -8.91 0.90 6.75
CA ALA A 45 -8.64 2.17 6.08
C ALA A 45 -7.14 2.54 6.11
N GLU A 46 -6.46 2.34 7.25
CA GLU A 46 -5.01 2.54 7.38
C GLU A 46 -4.22 1.61 6.44
N LEU A 47 -4.57 0.32 6.41
CA LEU A 47 -3.94 -0.67 5.54
C LEU A 47 -4.15 -0.33 4.06
N LEU A 48 -5.37 0.06 3.69
CA LEU A 48 -5.68 0.47 2.33
C LEU A 48 -4.86 1.69 1.89
N GLN A 49 -4.68 2.67 2.77
CA GLN A 49 -3.82 3.83 2.50
C GLN A 49 -2.37 3.42 2.30
N TYR A 50 -1.85 2.54 3.17
CA TYR A 50 -0.50 2.01 3.05
C TYR A 50 -0.29 1.27 1.71
N CYS A 51 -1.21 0.37 1.35
CA CYS A 51 -1.13 -0.37 0.09
C CYS A 51 -1.14 0.55 -1.13
N ARG A 52 -1.98 1.59 -1.13
CA ARG A 52 -2.02 2.58 -2.22
C ARG A 52 -0.72 3.37 -2.33
N GLN A 53 -0.13 3.76 -1.21
CA GLN A 53 1.14 4.48 -1.21
C GLN A 53 2.26 3.61 -1.79
N GLN A 54 2.37 2.36 -1.34
CA GLN A 54 3.38 1.42 -1.86
C GLN A 54 3.27 1.20 -3.37
N LEU A 55 2.04 1.09 -3.89
CA LEU A 55 1.80 0.96 -5.33
C LEU A 55 2.17 2.24 -6.10
N ALA A 56 1.83 3.42 -5.55
CA ALA A 56 2.19 4.69 -6.16
C ALA A 56 3.71 4.89 -6.22
N ASP A 57 4.43 4.53 -5.14
CA ASP A 57 5.89 4.59 -5.07
C ASP A 57 6.52 3.63 -6.09
N ALA A 58 5.99 2.41 -6.23
CA ALA A 58 6.45 1.44 -7.21
C ALA A 58 6.20 1.94 -8.66
N GLU A 59 5.02 2.49 -8.95
CA GLU A 59 4.70 3.06 -10.26
C GLU A 59 5.64 4.23 -10.60
N GLN A 60 5.94 5.09 -9.63
CA GLN A 60 6.88 6.18 -9.81
C GLN A 60 8.30 5.67 -10.11
N GLN A 61 8.77 4.64 -9.42
CA GLN A 61 10.07 4.03 -9.69
C GLN A 61 10.15 3.46 -11.10
N VAL A 62 9.10 2.76 -11.55
CA VAL A 62 9.01 2.24 -12.93
C VAL A 62 9.09 3.38 -13.95
N LYS A 63 8.32 4.45 -13.77
CA LYS A 63 8.36 5.63 -14.67
C LYS A 63 9.75 6.27 -14.74
N ILE A 64 10.47 6.35 -13.63
CA ILE A 64 11.84 6.89 -13.61
C ILE A 64 12.79 5.98 -14.40
N LEU A 65 12.67 4.66 -14.26
CA LEU A 65 13.50 3.70 -14.99
C LEU A 65 13.21 3.73 -16.49
N GLU A 66 11.94 3.81 -16.89
CA GLU A 66 11.53 3.95 -18.29
C GLU A 66 12.07 5.26 -18.92
N ASN A 67 11.97 6.37 -18.19
CA ASN A 67 12.51 7.66 -18.64
C ASN A 67 14.05 7.73 -18.59
N GLY A 68 14.69 6.95 -17.72
CA GLY A 68 16.15 6.83 -17.63
C GLY A 68 16.76 5.95 -18.72
N ALA A 69 16.01 4.96 -19.22
CA ALA A 69 16.43 4.08 -20.32
C ALA A 69 16.35 4.74 -21.71
N LEU A 70 15.50 5.77 -21.86
CA LEU A 70 15.35 6.53 -23.09
C LEU A 70 15.88 7.96 -22.91
N GLN A 71 17.16 8.11 -22.61
CA GLN A 71 17.84 9.37 -22.91
C GLN A 71 18.11 9.40 -24.42
N PRO A 72 17.59 10.39 -25.18
CA PRO A 72 18.07 10.60 -26.54
C PRO A 72 19.56 10.86 -26.42
N PHE A 73 20.37 9.99 -27.05
CA PHE A 73 21.79 10.23 -27.22
C PHE A 73 21.91 11.59 -27.92
N LYS A 74 22.28 12.63 -27.17
CA LYS A 74 22.74 13.88 -27.77
C LYS A 74 24.02 13.52 -28.50
N THR A 75 23.92 13.24 -29.80
CA THR A 75 25.03 13.56 -30.68
C THR A 75 25.22 15.05 -30.50
N GLU A 76 26.27 15.44 -29.80
CA GLU A 76 26.84 16.75 -30.01
C GLU A 76 27.21 16.76 -31.49
N ASP A 77 26.29 17.24 -32.33
CA ASP A 77 26.57 17.60 -33.71
C ASP A 77 27.56 18.77 -33.63
N THR A 78 28.81 18.36 -33.46
CA THR A 78 29.99 19.05 -33.95
C THR A 78 29.91 18.92 -35.47
N ASP A 79 29.32 19.90 -36.14
CA ASP A 79 29.74 20.31 -37.48
C ASP A 79 29.06 21.63 -37.90
N ASP A 80 29.94 22.59 -38.22
CA ASP A 80 29.80 23.88 -38.93
C ASP A 80 29.01 25.06 -38.31
#